data_AF-A0A949LFW0-F1
#
_entry.id   AF-A0A949LFW0-F1
#
_cell.length_a   1.000
_cell.length_b   1.000
_cell.length_c   1.000
_cell.angle_alpha   90.00
_cell.angle_beta   90.00
_cell.angle_gamma   90.00
#
_symmetry.space_group_name_H-M   'P 1'
#
loop_
_entity.id
_entity.type
_entity.pdbx_description
1 polymer ?
#
loop_
_entity_poly.entity_id
_entity_poly.type
_entity_poly.pdbx_seq_one_letter_code
_entity_poly.pdbx_strand_id
1 'polypeptide(L)' 'ASQDKKDFPIVICCFHGHSSLSAASFFSEKGFTNVYSLDGGYTAWALANPS' A
#
# COMPACT_ATOMS: atom_id res chain seq x y z
N ALA A 1 -11.03 -20.47 -11.73
CA ALA A 1 -11.19 -19.05 -12.12
C ALA A 1 -9.79 -18.48 -12.31
N SER A 2 -9.52 -17.77 -13.41
CA SER A 2 -8.29 -16.99 -13.52
C SER A 2 -8.39 -15.84 -12.53
N GLN A 3 -7.49 -15.79 -11.54
CA GLN A 3 -7.43 -14.66 -10.62
C GLN A 3 -6.94 -13.44 -11.40
N ASP A 4 -7.74 -12.37 -11.42
CA ASP A 4 -7.37 -11.15 -12.11
C ASP A 4 -6.19 -10.49 -11.38
N LYS A 5 -5.22 -9.98 -12.13
CA LYS A 5 -4.03 -9.30 -11.56
C LYS A 5 -4.41 -8.15 -10.61
N LYS A 6 -5.60 -7.58 -10.79
CA LYS A 6 -6.10 -6.44 -10.01
C LYS A 6 -6.64 -6.83 -8.62
N ASP A 7 -6.87 -8.12 -8.38
CA ASP A 7 -7.29 -8.64 -7.07
C ASP A 7 -6.10 -8.99 -6.16
N PHE A 8 -4.87 -8.92 -6.66
CA PHE A 8 -3.70 -9.14 -5.80
C PHE A 8 -3.55 -8.00 -4.79
N PRO A 9 -3.26 -8.31 -3.52
CA PRO A 9 -3.06 -7.29 -2.50
C PRO A 9 -1.80 -6.46 -2.78
N ILE A 10 -1.94 -5.14 -2.70
CA ILE A 10 -0.87 -4.17 -2.90
C ILE A 10 -0.76 -3.31 -1.65
N VAL A 11 0.42 -3.30 -1.02
CA VAL A 11 0.77 -2.36 0.04
C VAL A 11 1.69 -1.31 -0.53
N ILE A 12 1.27 -0.05 -0.49
CA ILE A 12 2.06 1.09 -0.94
C ILE A 12 2.68 1.75 0.28
N CYS A 13 4.00 1.90 0.26
CA CYS A 13 4.79 2.45 1.35
C CYS A 13 5.58 3.67 0.87
N CYS A 14 5.53 4.74 1.66
CA CYS A 14 6.46 5.87 1.56
C CYS A 14 7.19 6.05 2.90
N PHE A 15 8.01 7.08 3.05
CA PHE A 15 8.84 7.25 4.24
C PHE A 15 8.02 7.45 5.54
N HIS A 16 6.92 8.21 5.50
CA HIS A 16 6.07 8.54 6.67
C HIS A 16 4.57 8.22 6.50
N GLY A 17 4.16 7.55 5.42
CA GLY A 17 2.75 7.18 5.20
C GLY A 17 1.86 8.23 4.52
N HIS A 18 2.36 9.44 4.19
CA HIS A 18 1.56 10.50 3.58
C HIS A 18 1.33 10.31 2.06
N SER A 19 2.40 10.28 1.26
CA SER A 19 2.28 10.20 -0.20
C SER A 19 1.76 8.85 -0.68
N SER A 20 1.93 7.80 0.12
CA SER A 20 1.36 6.46 -0.14
C SER A 20 -0.16 6.45 -0.16
N LEU A 21 -0.83 7.37 0.55
CA LEU A 21 -2.30 7.45 0.53
C LEU A 21 -2.82 7.90 -0.84
N SER A 22 -2.24 8.97 -1.40
CA SER A 22 -2.61 9.44 -2.75
C SER A 22 -2.34 8.39 -3.81
N ALA A 23 -1.22 7.66 -3.69
CA ALA A 23 -0.93 6.54 -4.56
C ALA A 23 -1.95 5.41 -4.40
N ALA A 24 -2.37 5.06 -3.18
CA ALA A 24 -3.39 4.03 -2.96
C ALA A 24 -4.73 4.38 -3.60
N SER A 25 -5.14 5.65 -3.51
CA SER A 25 -6.33 6.16 -4.22
C SER A 25 -6.18 6.02 -5.74
N PHE A 26 -5.02 6.40 -6.30
CA PHE A 26 -4.76 6.28 -7.74
C PHE A 26 -4.92 4.83 -8.25
N PHE A 27 -4.40 3.84 -7.52
CA PHE A 27 -4.57 2.44 -7.91
C PHE A 27 -6.02 1.97 -7.76
N SER A 28 -6.72 2.42 -6.72
CA SER A 28 -8.14 2.13 -6.53
C SER A 28 -8.98 2.67 -7.71
N GLU A 29 -8.70 3.88 -8.18
CA GLU A 29 -9.33 4.49 -9.36
C GLU A 29 -9.06 3.71 -10.66
N LYS A 30 -7.98 2.92 -10.73
CA LYS A 30 -7.67 2.02 -11.86
C LYS A 30 -8.31 0.63 -11.74
N GLY A 31 -9.12 0.41 -10.71
CA GLY A 31 -9.88 -0.82 -10.49
C GLY A 31 -9.09 -1.92 -9.77
N PHE A 32 -8.02 -1.56 -9.04
CA PHE A 32 -7.41 -2.49 -8.09
C PHE A 32 -8.28 -2.51 -6.82
N THR A 33 -8.63 -3.72 -6.37
CA THR A 33 -9.64 -3.92 -5.32
C THR A 33 -9.03 -4.04 -3.92
N ASN A 34 -7.76 -4.45 -3.85
CA ASN A 34 -7.06 -4.73 -2.60
C ASN A 34 -5.81 -3.84 -2.45
N VAL A 35 -6.01 -2.53 -2.27
CA VAL A 35 -4.92 -1.55 -2.17
C VAL A 35 -4.88 -0.92 -0.78
N TYR A 36 -3.69 -0.87 -0.18
CA TYR A 36 -3.47 -0.36 1.18
C TYR A 36 -2.32 0.65 1.19
N SER A 37 -2.44 1.69 2.01
CA SER A 37 -1.33 2.59 2.37
C SER A 37 -0.75 2.15 3.71
N LEU A 38 0.58 2.02 3.80
CA LEU A 38 1.24 1.69 5.07
C LEU A 38 1.24 2.91 5.99
N ASP A 39 0.47 2.84 7.08
CA ASP A 39 0.42 3.89 8.09
C ASP A 39 1.80 4.08 8.76
N GLY A 40 2.18 5.34 8.98
CA GLY A 40 3.51 5.72 9.45
C GLY A 40 4.68 5.39 8.51
N GLY A 41 4.42 4.72 7.38
CA GLY A 41 5.41 4.43 6.35
C GLY A 41 6.55 3.50 6.81
N TYR A 42 7.66 3.57 6.06
CA TYR A 42 8.85 2.77 6.34
C TYR A 42 9.40 3.00 7.76
N THR A 43 9.36 4.25 8.23
CA THR A 43 9.89 4.60 9.56
C THR A 43 9.15 3.87 10.68
N ALA A 44 7.81 3.87 10.67
CA ALA A 44 7.02 3.12 11.65
C ALA A 44 7.24 1.60 11.55
N TRP A 45 7.34 1.07 10.33
CA TRP A 45 7.65 -0.35 10.14
C TRP A 45 9.02 -0.74 10.70
N ALA A 46 10.06 0.07 10.44
CA ALA A 46 11.41 -0.19 10.93
C ALA A 46 11.49 -0.13 12.47
N LEU A 47 10.75 0.80 13.09
CA LEU A 47 10.65 0.89 14.54
C LEU A 47 9.93 -0.32 15.17
N ALA A 48 8.91 -0.84 14.48
CA ALA A 48 8.17 -2.03 14.92
C ALA A 48 8.94 -3.34 14.70
N ASN A 49 9.93 -3.34 13.79
CA ASN A 49 10.72 -4.52 13.41
C ASN A 49 12.23 -4.22 13.55
N PRO A 50 12.72 -4.02 14.77
CA PRO A 50 14.15 -3.88 15.01
C PRO A 50 14.87 -5.19 14.64
N SER A 51 16.13 -5.06 14.19
CA SER A 51 17.02 -6.19 13.85
C SER A 51 17.41 -7.03 15.05
#